data_AF-A0A963QNC4-F1
#
_entry.id   AF-A0A963QNC4-F1
#
_cell.length_a   1.000
_cell.length_b   1.000
_cell.length_c   1.000
_cell.angle_alpha   90.00
_cell.angle_beta   90.00
_cell.angle_gamma   90.00
#
_symmetry.space_group_name_H-M   'P 1'
#
loop_
_entity.id
_entity.type
_entity.pdbx_description
1 polymer ?
#
loop_
_entity_poly.entity_id
_entity_poly.type
_entity_poly.pdbx_seq_one_letter_code
_entity_poly.pdbx_strand_id
1 'polypeptide(L)' 'MTDKPRATPDIVTDPEARAAHNAAVETWGIGNWLAGGRLCRWFVRMGADYDFCPPAPVGGDE' A
#
# COMPACT_ATOMS: atom_id res chain seq x y z
N MET A 1 7.09 -2.78 -8.21
CA MET A 1 6.01 -2.97 -7.22
C MET A 1 6.15 -4.36 -6.66
N THR A 2 6.12 -4.52 -5.35
CA THR A 2 6.11 -5.84 -4.70
C THR A 2 4.81 -6.56 -5.05
N ASP A 3 4.87 -7.85 -5.36
CA ASP A 3 3.67 -8.66 -5.57
C ASP A 3 2.86 -8.78 -4.28
N LYS A 4 1.54 -8.94 -4.42
CA LYS A 4 0.67 -9.22 -3.27
C LYS A 4 1.12 -10.54 -2.64
N PRO A 5 1.38 -10.60 -1.32
CA PRO A 5 1.69 -11.84 -0.64
C PRO A 5 0.57 -12.87 -0.86
N ARG A 6 0.97 -14.10 -1.20
CA ARG A 6 0.02 -15.21 -1.35
C ARG A 6 -0.17 -15.89 0.00
N ALA A 7 -1.42 -16.12 0.36
CA ALA A 7 -1.76 -16.93 1.52
C ALA A 7 -1.28 -18.38 1.29
N THR A 8 -0.66 -18.96 2.30
CA THR A 8 -0.33 -20.39 2.37
C THR A 8 -1.19 -21.06 3.45
N PRO A 9 -1.42 -22.38 3.40
CA PRO A 9 -2.20 -23.07 4.44
C PRO A 9 -1.64 -22.88 5.86
N ASP A 10 -0.31 -22.75 5.99
CA ASP A 10 0.38 -22.66 7.28
C ASP A 10 -0.06 -21.45 8.12
N ILE A 11 -0.51 -20.35 7.49
CA ILE A 11 -0.98 -19.15 8.22
C ILE A 11 -2.22 -19.41 9.10
N VAL A 12 -2.92 -20.53 8.89
CA VAL A 12 -4.10 -20.91 9.67
C VAL A 12 -3.69 -21.58 10.98
N THR A 13 -2.61 -22.35 10.97
CA THR A 13 -2.19 -23.21 12.09
C THR A 13 -0.95 -22.70 12.81
N ASP A 14 -0.11 -21.91 12.15
CA ASP A 14 1.12 -21.34 12.70
C ASP A 14 0.95 -19.82 12.95
N PRO A 15 0.98 -19.38 14.23
CA PRO A 15 0.86 -17.96 14.56
C PRO A 15 2.02 -17.10 14.05
N GLU A 16 3.23 -17.66 13.89
CA GLU A 16 4.39 -16.94 13.37
C GLU A 16 4.25 -16.73 11.85
N ALA A 17 3.89 -17.78 11.11
CA ALA A 17 3.59 -17.69 9.69
C ALA A 17 2.46 -16.67 9.41
N ARG A 18 1.43 -16.64 10.26
CA ARG A 18 0.36 -15.64 10.18
C ARG A 18 0.86 -14.22 10.40
N ALA A 19 1.69 -14.01 11.43
CA ALA A 19 2.25 -12.69 11.73
C ALA A 19 3.12 -12.17 10.58
N ALA A 20 3.99 -13.04 10.04
CA ALA A 20 4.84 -12.72 8.89
C ALA A 20 4.00 -12.38 7.64
N HIS A 21 2.98 -13.19 7.33
CA HIS A 21 2.08 -12.91 6.21
C HIS A 21 1.34 -11.58 6.38
N ASN A 22 0.79 -11.30 7.57
CA ASN A 22 0.10 -10.04 7.83
C ASN A 22 1.04 -8.84 7.67
N ALA A 23 2.25 -8.89 8.22
CA ALA A 23 3.24 -7.83 8.04
C ALA A 23 3.59 -7.59 6.56
N ALA A 24 3.72 -8.67 5.78
CA ALA A 24 3.96 -8.58 4.34
C ALA A 24 2.77 -7.92 3.60
N VAL A 25 1.54 -8.27 3.98
CA VAL A 25 0.31 -7.69 3.40
C VAL A 25 0.22 -6.19 3.70
N GLU A 26 0.48 -5.78 4.94
CA GLU A 26 0.49 -4.37 5.32
C GLU A 26 1.56 -3.58 4.54
N THR A 27 2.77 -4.12 4.44
CA THR A 27 3.86 -3.49 3.66
C THR A 27 3.48 -3.33 2.18
N TRP A 28 2.88 -4.38 1.59
CA TRP A 28 2.37 -4.32 0.22
C TRP A 28 1.25 -3.27 0.08
N GLY A 29 0.31 -3.22 1.03
CA GLY A 29 -0.78 -2.25 1.07
C GLY A 29 -0.30 -0.82 1.14
N ILE A 30 0.64 -0.52 2.04
CA ILE A 30 1.27 0.81 2.18
C ILE A 30 1.95 1.22 0.87
N GLY A 31 2.70 0.31 0.23
CA GLY A 31 3.36 0.60 -1.04
C GLY A 31 2.38 1.02 -2.14
N ASN A 32 1.27 0.29 -2.29
CA ASN A 32 0.22 0.61 -3.25
C ASN A 32 -0.53 1.90 -2.89
N TRP A 33 -0.82 2.12 -1.62
CA TRP A 33 -1.45 3.34 -1.13
C TRP A 33 -0.65 4.59 -1.49
N LEU A 34 0.67 4.55 -1.26
CA LEU A 34 1.57 5.65 -1.60
C LEU A 34 1.70 5.85 -3.12
N ALA A 35 1.79 4.78 -3.90
CA ALA A 35 1.84 4.86 -5.36
C ALA A 35 0.54 5.45 -5.93
N GLY A 36 -0.61 4.99 -5.44
CA GLY A 36 -1.93 5.55 -5.77
C GLY A 36 -2.03 7.03 -5.41
N GLY A 37 -1.50 7.43 -4.24
CA GLY A 37 -1.40 8.84 -3.86
C GLY A 37 -0.61 9.70 -4.84
N ARG A 38 0.54 9.21 -5.34
CA ARG A 38 1.34 9.92 -6.35
C ARG A 38 0.56 10.11 -7.65
N LEU A 39 -0.11 9.05 -8.13
CA LEU A 39 -0.92 9.11 -9.34
C LEU A 39 -2.13 10.04 -9.18
N CYS A 40 -2.86 9.94 -8.07
CA CYS A 40 -3.99 10.81 -7.75
C CYS A 40 -3.57 12.29 -7.83
N ARG A 41 -2.47 12.66 -7.14
CA ARG A 41 -1.94 14.03 -7.18
C ARG A 41 -1.47 14.46 -8.58
N TRP A 42 -1.02 13.53 -9.42
CA TRP A 42 -0.69 13.83 -10.80
C TRP A 42 -1.93 14.13 -11.64
N PHE A 43 -2.98 13.31 -11.52
CA PHE A 43 -4.26 13.55 -12.20
C PHE A 43 -4.96 14.84 -11.74
N VAL A 44 -4.95 15.14 -10.44
CA VAL A 44 -5.49 16.42 -9.93
C VAL A 44 -4.77 17.61 -10.56
N ARG A 45 -3.44 17.55 -10.71
CA ARG A 45 -2.67 18.59 -11.42
C ARG A 45 -3.03 18.73 -12.90
N MET A 46 -3.60 17.69 -13.51
CA MET A 46 -4.10 17.74 -14.89
C MET A 46 -5.58 18.13 -14.98
N GLY A 47 -6.24 18.42 -13.87
CA GLY A 47 -7.64 18.85 -13.83
C GLY A 47 -8.66 17.75 -13.53
N ALA A 48 -8.23 16.59 -13.02
CA ALA A 48 -9.17 15.63 -12.46
C ALA A 48 -9.76 16.16 -11.15
N ASP A 49 -11.07 15.98 -10.96
CA ASP A 49 -11.79 16.38 -9.76
C ASP A 49 -11.89 15.18 -8.80
N TYR A 50 -10.91 15.04 -7.91
CA TYR A 50 -10.87 14.01 -6.89
C TYR A 50 -10.92 14.65 -5.51
N ASP A 51 -11.93 14.27 -4.72
CA ASP A 51 -12.12 14.77 -3.36
C ASP A 51 -11.12 14.21 -2.35
N PHE A 52 -10.41 13.14 -2.72
CA PHE A 52 -9.47 12.48 -1.82
C PHE A 52 -8.29 11.86 -2.56
N CYS A 53 -7.08 12.30 -2.20
CA CYS A 53 -5.85 11.60 -2.54
C CYS A 53 -5.19 11.06 -1.26
N PRO A 54 -4.69 9.81 -1.27
CA PRO A 54 -3.84 9.28 -0.20
C PRO A 54 -2.74 10.29 0.20
N PRO A 55 -2.50 10.49 1.51
CA PRO A 55 -1.50 11.45 1.97
C PRO A 55 -0.11 11.10 1.45
N ALA A 56 0.73 12.14 1.28
CA ALA A 56 2.15 11.93 1.03
C ALA A 56 2.82 11.31 2.28
N PRO A 57 3.91 10.53 2.11
CA PRO A 57 4.72 10.16 3.26
C PRO A 57 5.21 11.44 3.96
N VAL A 58 5.14 11.48 5.30
CA VAL A 58 5.73 12.57 6.07
C VAL A 58 7.23 12.64 5.79
N GLY A 59 7.70 13.75 5.20
CA GLY A 59 9.11 13.97 4.85
C GLY A 59 9.48 13.89 3.36
N GLY A 60 8.51 13.98 2.43
CA GLY A 60 8.75 13.85 0.98
C GLY A 60 8.59 15.14 0.15
N ASP A 61 8.80 16.31 0.73
CA ASP A 61 8.79 17.62 0.05
C ASP A 61 10.22 18.11 -0.29
N GLU A 62 11.01 17.27 -0.98
CA GLU A 62 12.22 17.70 -1.70
C GLU A 62 12.07 17.38 -3.20
#